data_AF-A0A5J4V890-F1
#
_entry.id   AF-A0A5J4V890-F1
#
_cell.length_a   1.000
_cell.length_b   1.000
_cell.length_c   1.000
_cell.angle_alpha   90.00
_cell.angle_beta   90.00
_cell.angle_gamma   90.00
#
_symmetry.space_group_name_H-M   'P 1'
#
loop_
_entity.id
_entity.type
_entity.pdbx_description
1 polymer ?
#
loop_
_entity_poly.entity_id
_entity_poly.type
_entity_poly.pdbx_seq_one_letter_code
_entity_poly.pdbx_strand_id
1 'polypeptide(L)'
;MEKDEDISNVEFDPKIFESALFDIMDPVELWLLSGDLKGSDDSSPTTVIRMVKDIFNQGLIDKPPGNVLVEAVQYSPPLMSKVWNNSGYKKVENKNSALLSKAQEQQLLQKFLYTIDNIGFITAQEIRYWTEKISGKPVGHNWHVYFIMRH
;
A
#
# COMPACT_ATOMS: atom_id res chain seq x y z
N MET A 1 4.56 -13.78 20.21
CA MET A 1 4.55 -12.87 19.03
C MET A 1 3.14 -12.37 18.94
N GLU A 2 2.90 -11.21 19.55
CA GLU A 2 1.58 -10.61 19.67
C GLU A 2 0.99 -10.43 18.28
N LYS A 3 -0.25 -10.88 18.12
CA LYS A 3 -1.07 -10.51 16.98
C LYS A 3 -1.25 -9.01 17.10
N ASP A 4 -0.73 -8.26 16.13
CA ASP A 4 -1.18 -6.88 15.89
C ASP A 4 -2.66 -7.00 15.53
N GLU A 5 -3.50 -6.98 16.56
CA GLU A 5 -4.93 -6.81 16.41
C GLU A 5 -5.13 -5.52 15.64
N ASP A 6 -5.96 -5.62 14.61
CA ASP A 6 -6.42 -4.55 13.74
C ASP A 6 -7.30 -3.59 14.57
N ILE A 7 -6.68 -2.90 15.53
CA ILE A 7 -7.32 -1.90 16.38
C ILE A 7 -7.25 -0.60 15.58
N SER A 8 -8.24 -0.39 14.72
CA SER A 8 -9.31 0.56 15.03
C SER A 8 -10.06 1.03 13.78
N ASN A 9 -11.39 0.90 13.84
CA ASN A 9 -12.30 1.79 13.13
C ASN A 9 -12.23 3.20 13.76
N VAL A 10 -11.05 3.82 13.84
CA VAL A 10 -10.96 5.24 14.19
C VAL A 10 -11.39 6.00 12.94
N GLU A 11 -12.62 6.47 12.98
CA GLU A 11 -13.15 7.42 12.02
C GLU A 11 -12.36 8.73 12.17
N PHE A 12 -11.83 9.23 11.06
CA PHE A 12 -11.12 10.50 11.03
C PHE A 12 -12.10 11.65 11.31
N ASP A 13 -11.73 12.55 12.22
CA ASP A 13 -12.48 13.78 12.47
C ASP A 13 -11.71 15.00 11.91
N PRO A 14 -12.20 15.61 10.82
CA PRO A 14 -11.59 16.81 10.23
C PRO A 14 -11.47 17.98 11.22
N LYS A 15 -12.39 18.11 12.19
CA LYS A 15 -12.35 19.21 13.15
C LYS A 15 -11.22 19.04 14.16
N ILE A 16 -10.98 17.79 14.58
CA ILE A 16 -9.86 17.47 15.46
C ILE A 16 -8.54 17.71 14.73
N PHE A 17 -8.48 17.31 13.45
CA PHE A 17 -7.31 17.55 12.61
C PHE A 17 -6.99 19.05 12.45
N GLU A 18 -7.98 19.86 12.07
CA GLU A 18 -7.82 21.31 11.93
C GLU A 18 -7.43 21.97 13.26
N SER A 19 -8.10 21.59 14.35
CA SER A 19 -7.82 22.14 15.68
C SER A 19 -6.42 21.81 16.18
N ALA A 20 -5.91 20.61 15.89
CA ALA A 20 -4.59 20.17 16.34
C ALA A 20 -3.46 20.89 15.58
N LEU A 21 -3.71 21.32 14.34
CA LEU A 21 -2.73 22.00 13.50
C LEU A 21 -2.81 23.53 13.56
N PHE A 22 -3.90 24.09 14.07
CA PHE A 22 -4.16 25.53 14.10
C PHE A 22 -3.05 26.36 14.73
N ASP A 23 -2.49 25.93 15.86
CA ASP A 23 -1.44 26.67 16.58
C ASP A 23 -0.02 26.37 16.06
N ILE A 24 0.11 25.46 15.09
CA ILE A 24 1.39 24.83 14.74
C ILE A 24 1.76 25.08 13.27
N MET A 25 0.76 25.18 12.40
CA MET A 25 0.94 25.46 10.97
C MET A 25 0.57 26.90 10.63
N ASP A 26 1.17 27.42 9.57
CA ASP A 26 0.76 28.70 9.02
C ASP A 26 -0.71 28.63 8.55
N PRO A 27 -1.53 29.67 8.79
CA PRO A 27 -2.94 29.67 8.40
C PRO A 27 -3.20 29.41 6.91
N VAL A 28 -2.28 29.79 6.02
CA VAL A 28 -2.39 29.56 4.56
C VAL A 28 -2.13 28.09 4.24
N GLU A 29 -1.12 27.49 4.87
CA GLU A 29 -0.82 26.06 4.74
C GLU A 29 -1.95 25.19 5.29
N LEU A 30 -2.50 25.57 6.44
CA LEU A 30 -3.65 24.89 7.04
C LEU A 30 -4.90 25.02 6.15
N TRP A 31 -5.13 26.20 5.58
CA TRP A 31 -6.24 26.42 4.64
C TRP A 31 -6.13 25.53 3.40
N LEU A 32 -4.91 25.33 2.88
CA LEU A 32 -4.65 24.41 1.78
C LEU A 32 -5.01 22.96 2.13
N LEU A 33 -4.58 22.47 3.30
CA LEU A 33 -4.92 21.13 3.79
C LEU A 33 -6.43 20.94 3.97
N SER A 34 -7.10 21.92 4.58
CA SER A 34 -8.56 21.91 4.78
C SER A 34 -9.35 21.97 3.47
N GLY A 35 -8.82 22.64 2.45
CA GLY A 35 -9.40 22.69 1.12
C GLY A 35 -9.43 21.32 0.46
N ASP A 36 -8.29 20.62 0.46
CA ASP A 36 -8.17 19.30 -0.15
C ASP A 36 -8.95 18.22 0.63
N LEU A 37 -9.05 18.33 1.96
CA LEU A 37 -9.88 17.45 2.79
C LEU A 37 -11.38 17.52 2.45
N LYS A 38 -11.90 18.71 2.12
CA LYS A 38 -13.31 18.88 1.76
C LYS A 38 -13.67 18.25 0.41
N GLY A 39 -12.68 17.92 -0.41
CA GLY A 39 -12.84 17.24 -1.69
C GLY A 39 -12.83 15.71 -1.61
N SER A 40 -12.53 15.11 -0.45
CA SER A 40 -12.43 13.66 -0.30
C SER A 40 -13.61 13.04 0.45
N ASP A 41 -14.47 12.34 -0.27
CA ASP A 41 -15.66 11.64 0.28
C ASP A 41 -15.31 10.49 1.25
N ASP A 42 -14.07 9.97 1.21
CA ASP A 42 -13.57 8.87 2.06
C ASP A 42 -12.26 9.27 2.78
N SER A 43 -12.40 10.03 3.86
CA SER A 43 -11.24 10.56 4.58
C SER A 43 -10.73 9.59 5.64
N SER A 44 -10.25 8.39 5.28
CA SER A 44 -9.57 7.53 6.27
C SER A 44 -8.30 8.22 6.81
N PRO A 45 -7.86 7.95 8.05
CA PRO A 45 -6.59 8.47 8.57
C PRO A 45 -5.41 8.27 7.62
N THR A 46 -5.38 7.11 6.94
CA THR A 46 -4.32 6.79 5.98
C THR A 46 -4.38 7.67 4.72
N THR A 47 -5.60 7.99 4.25
CA THR A 47 -5.82 8.90 3.10
C THR A 47 -5.30 10.29 3.43
N VAL A 48 -5.63 10.80 4.62
CA VAL A 48 -5.21 12.13 5.08
C VAL A 48 -3.70 12.23 5.22
N ILE A 49 -3.05 11.21 5.81
CA ILE A 49 -1.59 11.16 5.92
C ILE A 49 -0.90 11.21 4.55
N ARG A 50 -1.45 10.50 3.55
CA ARG A 50 -0.91 10.54 2.18
C ARG A 50 -1.08 11.91 1.55
N MET A 51 -2.26 12.52 1.70
CA MET A 51 -2.54 13.87 1.20
C MET A 51 -1.55 14.90 1.78
N VAL A 52 -1.40 14.94 3.11
CA VAL A 52 -0.45 15.85 3.79
C VAL A 52 0.97 15.63 3.27
N LYS A 53 1.38 14.37 3.10
CA LYS A 53 2.69 14.03 2.55
C LYS A 53 2.86 14.49 1.11
N ASP A 54 1.86 14.35 0.26
CA ASP A 54 1.92 14.74 -1.15
C ASP A 54 2.01 16.27 -1.29
N ILE A 55 1.29 17.01 -0.45
CA ILE A 55 1.35 18.48 -0.39
C ILE A 55 2.73 18.95 0.12
N PHE A 56 3.26 18.29 1.15
CA PHE A 56 4.63 18.51 1.63
C PHE A 56 5.68 18.23 0.54
N ASN A 57 5.55 17.13 -0.20
CA ASN A 57 6.49 16.80 -1.29
C ASN A 57 6.43 17.78 -2.46
N GLN A 58 5.31 18.48 -2.64
CA GLN A 58 5.17 19.57 -3.61
C GLN A 58 5.79 20.89 -3.12
N GLY A 59 6.26 20.96 -1.87
CA GLY A 59 6.83 22.15 -1.27
C GLY A 59 5.79 23.23 -0.97
N LEU A 60 4.51 22.86 -0.85
CA LEU A 60 3.41 23.78 -0.61
C LEU A 60 3.16 24.04 0.88
N ILE A 61 3.69 23.17 1.75
CA ILE A 61 3.64 23.30 3.20
C ILE A 61 4.99 22.90 3.81
N ASP A 62 5.29 23.45 4.98
CA ASP A 62 6.36 22.95 5.83
C ASP A 62 6.04 21.56 6.40
N LYS A 63 7.09 20.81 6.74
CA LYS A 63 6.93 19.46 7.30
C LYS A 63 6.25 19.53 8.67
N PRO A 64 5.04 18.96 8.85
CA PRO A 64 4.40 18.99 10.16
C PRO A 64 5.20 18.15 11.18
N PRO A 65 5.25 18.55 12.46
CA PRO A 65 5.83 17.73 13.50
C PRO A 65 5.14 16.37 13.60
N GLY A 66 5.93 15.29 13.62
CA GLY A 66 5.39 13.93 13.51
C GLY A 66 4.44 13.54 14.65
N ASN A 67 4.70 13.98 15.88
CA ASN A 67 3.83 13.75 17.04
C ASN A 67 2.48 14.47 16.90
N VAL A 68 2.50 15.71 16.41
CA VAL A 68 1.30 16.52 16.18
C VAL A 68 0.43 15.88 15.11
N LEU A 69 1.04 15.44 14.02
CA LEU A 69 0.30 14.81 12.92
C LEU A 69 -0.26 13.43 13.32
N VAL A 70 0.43 12.67 14.19
CA VAL A 70 -0.08 11.43 14.78
C VAL A 70 -1.35 11.70 15.61
N GLU A 71 -1.33 12.75 16.44
CA GLU A 71 -2.48 13.14 17.26
C GLU A 71 -3.63 13.69 16.40
N ALA A 72 -3.32 14.55 15.42
CA ALA A 72 -4.30 15.19 14.54
C ALA A 72 -5.11 14.19 13.71
N VAL A 73 -4.47 13.10 13.28
CA VAL A 73 -5.11 12.04 12.48
C VAL A 73 -5.56 10.86 13.37
N GLN A 74 -5.36 10.96 14.69
CA GLN A 74 -5.68 9.92 15.68
C GLN A 74 -5.16 8.52 15.29
N TYR A 75 -3.94 8.49 14.74
CA TYR A 75 -3.39 7.30 14.12
C TYR A 75 -2.19 6.77 14.90
N SER A 76 -1.98 5.45 14.91
CA SER A 76 -0.87 4.84 15.63
C SER A 76 0.49 5.36 15.11
N PRO A 77 1.43 5.83 15.98
CA PRO A 77 2.72 6.34 15.53
C PRO A 77 3.55 5.35 14.68
N PRO A 78 3.61 4.04 15.01
CA PRO A 78 4.18 3.03 14.14
C PRO A 78 3.54 2.97 12.74
N LEU A 79 2.21 3.06 12.66
CA LEU A 79 1.49 3.05 11.38
C LEU A 79 1.69 4.34 10.60
N MET A 80 1.74 5.49 11.28
CA MET A 80 2.08 6.79 10.68
C MET A 80 3.47 6.76 10.06
N SER A 81 4.47 6.27 10.80
CA SER A 81 5.84 6.09 10.28
C SER A 81 5.87 5.20 9.04
N LYS A 82 5.03 4.16 9.00
CA LYS A 82 4.89 3.24 7.86
C LYS A 82 4.36 3.94 6.60
N VAL A 83 3.30 4.74 6.73
CA VAL A 83 2.69 5.50 5.63
C VAL A 83 3.60 6.64 5.20
N TRP A 84 4.14 7.40 6.15
CA TRP A 84 4.97 8.58 5.89
C TRP A 84 6.29 8.23 5.21
N ASN A 85 6.98 7.18 5.67
CA ASN A 85 8.30 6.85 5.13
C ASN A 85 8.27 5.97 3.86
N ASN A 86 7.08 5.66 3.32
CA ASN A 86 6.93 4.61 2.29
C ASN A 86 7.64 3.31 2.70
N SER A 87 7.73 3.03 4.00
CA SER A 87 8.33 1.79 4.52
C SER A 87 7.32 0.64 4.53
N GLY A 88 6.12 0.88 4.00
CA GLY A 88 5.26 -0.17 3.47
C GLY A 88 6.02 -0.93 2.37
N TYR A 89 6.63 -2.04 2.77
CA TYR A 89 7.14 -3.13 1.94
C TYR A 89 7.45 -2.72 0.48
N LYS A 90 8.68 -2.27 0.22
CA LYS A 90 9.22 -2.36 -1.14
C LYS A 90 9.41 -3.83 -1.44
N LYS A 91 8.34 -4.51 -1.90
CA LYS A 91 8.51 -5.75 -2.64
C LYS A 91 9.35 -5.35 -3.83
N VAL A 92 10.63 -5.72 -3.83
CA VAL A 92 11.46 -5.67 -5.03
C VAL A 92 10.87 -6.75 -5.93
N GLU A 93 9.78 -6.41 -6.61
CA GLU A 93 9.15 -7.26 -7.58
C GLU A 93 10.11 -7.38 -8.75
N ASN A 94 10.59 -8.60 -8.97
CA ASN A 94 11.36 -8.85 -10.16
C ASN A 94 10.40 -8.85 -11.35
N LYS A 95 10.42 -7.75 -12.11
CA LYS A 95 9.65 -7.60 -13.36
C LYS A 95 10.23 -8.43 -14.51
N ASN A 96 11.40 -9.06 -14.31
CA ASN A 96 12.00 -9.88 -15.36
C ASN A 96 11.17 -11.14 -15.61
N SER A 97 10.90 -11.39 -16.88
CA SER A 97 10.15 -12.54 -17.38
C SER A 97 10.87 -13.87 -17.14
N ALA A 98 12.21 -13.88 -17.15
CA ALA A 98 13.05 -15.06 -16.94
C ALA A 98 13.34 -15.31 -15.44
N LEU A 99 12.28 -15.60 -14.68
CA LEU A 99 12.36 -15.83 -13.24
C LEU A 99 12.53 -17.32 -12.88
N LEU A 100 12.12 -18.21 -13.79
CA LEU A 100 12.17 -19.66 -13.64
C LEU A 100 13.13 -20.28 -14.66
N SER A 101 13.76 -21.39 -14.31
CA SER A 101 14.36 -22.28 -15.29
C SER A 101 13.29 -22.98 -16.11
N LYS A 102 13.62 -23.46 -17.32
CA LYS A 102 12.67 -24.19 -18.18
C LYS A 102 11.98 -25.36 -17.46
N ALA A 103 12.74 -26.11 -16.65
CA ALA A 103 12.21 -27.24 -15.89
C ALA A 103 11.19 -26.79 -14.82
N GLN A 104 11.48 -25.70 -14.10
CA GLN A 104 10.55 -25.13 -13.13
C GLN A 104 9.30 -24.56 -13.80
N GLU A 105 9.45 -23.91 -14.95
CA GLU A 105 8.33 -23.37 -15.72
C GLU A 105 7.40 -24.50 -16.20
N GLN A 106 7.96 -25.61 -16.67
CA GLN A 106 7.20 -26.79 -17.11
C GLN A 106 6.49 -27.50 -15.96
N GLN A 107 7.13 -27.61 -14.79
CA GLN A 107 6.49 -28.13 -13.58
C GLN A 107 5.31 -27.26 -13.15
N LEU A 108 5.45 -25.93 -13.24
CA LEU A 108 4.40 -24.96 -12.94
C LEU A 108 3.20 -25.16 -13.88
N LEU A 109 3.48 -25.24 -15.18
CA LEU A 109 2.47 -25.41 -16.22
C LEU A 109 1.66 -26.69 -16.00
N GLN A 110 2.33 -27.83 -15.76
CA GLN A 110 1.65 -29.10 -15.47
C GLN A 110 0.73 -29.00 -14.26
N LYS A 111 1.17 -28.31 -13.21
CA LYS A 111 0.35 -28.11 -12.01
C LYS A 111 -0.89 -27.27 -12.33
N PHE A 112 -0.76 -26.22 -13.12
CA PHE A 112 -1.88 -25.35 -13.48
C PHE A 112 -2.88 -26.04 -14.39
N LEU A 113 -2.41 -26.80 -15.38
CA LEU A 113 -3.27 -27.63 -16.22
C LEU A 113 -4.07 -28.63 -15.36
N TYR A 114 -3.39 -29.34 -14.45
CA TYR A 114 -4.08 -30.24 -13.51
C TYR A 114 -5.13 -29.50 -12.66
N THR A 115 -4.82 -28.30 -12.16
CA THR A 115 -5.79 -27.49 -11.41
C THR A 115 -7.00 -27.10 -12.27
N ILE A 116 -6.78 -26.68 -13.51
CA ILE A 116 -7.86 -26.34 -14.45
C ILE A 116 -8.71 -27.59 -14.75
N ASP A 117 -8.09 -28.75 -14.96
CA ASP A 117 -8.80 -29.99 -15.23
C ASP A 117 -9.68 -30.45 -14.06
N ASN A 118 -9.31 -30.12 -12.82
CA ASN A 118 -10.05 -30.54 -11.62
C ASN A 118 -11.02 -29.48 -11.07
N ILE A 119 -10.69 -28.19 -11.19
CA ILE A 119 -11.42 -27.06 -10.57
C ILE A 119 -12.10 -26.17 -11.63
N GLY A 120 -11.69 -26.28 -12.89
CA GLY A 120 -12.25 -25.56 -14.04
C GLY A 120 -11.58 -24.21 -14.32
N PHE A 121 -10.80 -23.66 -13.38
CA PHE A 121 -10.08 -22.40 -13.57
C PHE A 121 -8.89 -22.28 -12.62
N ILE A 122 -8.02 -21.30 -12.91
CA ILE A 122 -6.96 -20.86 -12.01
C ILE A 122 -6.89 -19.34 -12.02
N THR A 123 -6.70 -18.73 -10.85
CA THR A 123 -6.66 -17.28 -10.69
C THR A 123 -5.24 -16.73 -10.86
N ALA A 124 -5.14 -15.45 -11.24
CA ALA A 124 -3.85 -14.75 -11.29
C ALA A 124 -3.11 -14.75 -9.94
N GLN A 125 -3.84 -14.75 -8.83
CA GLN A 125 -3.26 -14.83 -7.49
C GLN A 125 -2.62 -16.20 -7.23
N GLU A 126 -3.27 -17.29 -7.61
CA GLU A 126 -2.74 -18.65 -7.47
C GLU A 126 -1.50 -18.85 -8.36
N ILE A 127 -1.54 -18.35 -9.60
CA ILE A 127 -0.39 -18.40 -10.50
C ILE A 127 0.82 -17.73 -9.84
N ARG A 128 0.66 -16.51 -9.33
CA ARG A 128 1.75 -15.79 -8.65
C ARG A 128 2.21 -16.52 -7.38
N TYR A 129 1.28 -17.00 -6.55
CA TYR A 129 1.60 -17.72 -5.32
C TYR A 129 2.48 -18.96 -5.58
N TRP A 130 2.11 -19.80 -6.55
CA TRP A 130 2.90 -20.98 -6.88
C TRP A 130 4.24 -20.64 -7.53
N THR A 131 4.28 -19.58 -8.34
CA THR A 131 5.53 -19.08 -8.93
C THR A 131 6.50 -18.59 -7.86
N GLU A 132 6.01 -17.84 -6.87
CA GLU A 132 6.82 -17.37 -5.73
C GLU A 132 7.35 -18.55 -4.90
N LYS A 133 6.50 -19.54 -4.68
CA LYS A 133 6.87 -20.76 -3.94
C LYS A 133 8.00 -21.54 -4.63
N ILE A 134 8.01 -21.62 -5.95
CA ILE A 134 9.02 -22.37 -6.71
C ILE A 134 10.29 -21.56 -6.96
N SER A 135 10.18 -20.26 -7.15
CA SER A 135 11.33 -19.37 -7.40
C SER A 135 12.05 -18.92 -6.13
N GLY A 136 11.39 -19.02 -4.97
CA GLY A 136 11.89 -18.47 -3.70
C GLY A 136 12.00 -16.94 -3.71
N LYS A 137 11.40 -16.26 -4.69
CA LYS A 137 11.51 -14.82 -4.89
C LYS A 137 10.13 -14.20 -5.12
N PRO A 138 9.94 -12.94 -4.71
CA PRO A 138 8.74 -12.19 -5.04
C PRO A 138 8.57 -12.02 -6.55
N VAL A 139 7.34 -12.24 -7.03
CA VAL A 139 6.98 -12.18 -8.45
C VAL A 139 6.14 -10.94 -8.71
N GLY A 140 6.41 -10.27 -9.83
CA GLY A 140 5.71 -9.03 -10.18
C GLY A 140 4.23 -9.22 -10.47
N HIS A 141 3.41 -8.20 -10.19
CA HIS A 141 1.95 -8.26 -10.35
C HIS A 141 1.51 -8.79 -11.73
N ASN A 142 2.16 -8.31 -12.81
CA ASN A 142 1.86 -8.65 -14.20
C ASN A 142 2.59 -9.89 -14.73
N TRP A 143 3.40 -10.57 -13.92
CA TRP A 143 4.20 -11.70 -14.39
C TRP A 143 3.36 -12.83 -14.98
N HIS A 144 2.19 -13.10 -14.37
CA HIS A 144 1.23 -14.12 -14.83
C HIS A 144 0.74 -13.87 -16.26
N VAL A 145 0.56 -12.60 -16.67
CA VAL A 145 0.18 -12.25 -18.05
C VAL A 145 1.24 -12.73 -19.03
N TYR A 146 2.51 -12.46 -18.74
CA TYR A 146 3.61 -12.91 -19.59
C TYR A 146 3.80 -14.43 -19.58
N PHE A 147 3.49 -15.10 -18.47
CA PHE A 147 3.51 -16.56 -18.41
C PHE A 147 2.42 -17.16 -19.30
N ILE A 148 1.19 -16.66 -19.21
CA ILE A 148 0.06 -17.11 -20.06
C ILE A 148 0.32 -16.79 -21.53
N MET A 149 0.90 -15.64 -21.87
CA MET A 149 1.22 -15.33 -23.27
C MET A 149 2.29 -16.25 -23.89
N ARG A 150 3.08 -16.96 -23.07
CA ARG A 150 4.14 -17.86 -23.54
C ARG A 150 3.67 -19.31 -23.73
N HIS A 151 2.51 -19.70 -23.22
CA HIS A 151 1.98 -21.08 -23.21
C HIS A 151 0.52 -21.10 -23.66
#